data_AF-A0A3R0XB36-F1
#
_entry.id   AF-A0A3R0XB36-F1
#
_cell.length_a   1.000
_cell.length_b   1.000
_cell.length_c   1.000
_cell.angle_alpha   90.00
_cell.angle_beta   90.00
_cell.angle_gamma   90.00
#
_symmetry.space_group_name_H-M   'P 1'
#
loop_
_entity.id
_entity.type
_entity.pdbx_description
1 polymer ?
#
loop_
_entity_poly.entity_id
_entity_poly.type
_entity_poly.pdbx_seq_one_letter_code
_entity_poly.pdbx_strand_id
1 'polypeptide(L)'
;MHRIDTKTAQKDKFGAGKNGFTRGNPQTGTPATDLDDDYFDMLQEELCSVVEASGASLEKGRHDQLLTALRALLLSRNNPFGDIKSDGTVKTALENLGLGEGSALPVGVPVPWPSATPPTGCLKCNGAAFSAEEYPELAKAYPANKLPDLRGEFIRGWDDGRGADSGRGLLSFQKATLVESFGLVRSPTTGSYRLVTRPTETVSDNTSNYMTTDYDSREGLYSPATAYPSIELPPTGAGAGAGFRVRPRNIAFNYIVRAA
;
A
#
# COMPACT_ATOMS: atom_id res chain seq x y z
N MET A 1 -21.50 28.65 -33.80
CA MET A 1 -20.88 28.97 -35.11
C MET A 1 -21.84 28.68 -36.27
N HIS A 2 -22.09 29.64 -37.17
CA HIS A 2 -22.89 29.43 -38.40
C HIS A 2 -22.03 29.50 -39.66
N ARG A 3 -22.61 29.09 -40.79
CA ARG A 3 -21.98 29.19 -42.11
C ARG A 3 -22.34 30.52 -42.74
N ILE A 4 -21.46 31.03 -43.61
CA ILE A 4 -21.78 32.20 -44.42
C ILE A 4 -23.02 31.96 -45.28
N ASP A 5 -23.98 32.86 -45.19
CA ASP A 5 -25.31 32.77 -45.78
C ASP A 5 -25.74 34.08 -46.48
N THR A 6 -24.79 34.99 -46.69
CA THR A 6 -24.94 36.13 -47.59
C THR A 6 -25.36 35.70 -48.99
N LYS A 7 -26.02 36.60 -49.73
CA LYS A 7 -26.56 36.30 -51.07
C LYS A 7 -25.50 35.82 -52.08
N THR A 8 -24.24 36.16 -51.85
CA THR A 8 -23.09 35.83 -52.68
C THR A 8 -22.27 34.66 -52.11
N ALA A 9 -22.75 34.02 -51.05
CA ALA A 9 -22.21 32.75 -50.57
C ALA A 9 -22.33 31.66 -51.64
N GLN A 10 -21.30 30.84 -51.78
CA GLN A 10 -21.37 29.69 -52.67
C GLN A 10 -22.26 28.63 -52.04
N LYS A 11 -23.45 28.47 -52.62
CA LYS A 11 -24.42 27.47 -52.18
C LYS A 11 -23.84 26.06 -52.27
N ASP A 12 -24.07 25.27 -51.22
CA ASP A 12 -23.73 23.84 -51.15
C ASP A 12 -22.26 23.47 -51.46
N LYS A 13 -21.32 24.39 -51.27
CA LYS A 13 -19.88 24.19 -51.54
C LYS A 13 -19.32 22.91 -50.89
N PHE A 14 -19.81 22.56 -49.71
CA PHE A 14 -19.39 21.37 -48.96
C PHE A 14 -20.51 20.33 -48.77
N GLY A 15 -21.52 20.33 -49.64
CA GLY A 15 -22.71 19.46 -49.60
C GLY A 15 -24.02 20.22 -49.33
N ALA A 16 -25.15 19.52 -49.35
CA ALA A 16 -26.46 20.14 -49.19
C ALA A 16 -26.59 20.93 -47.87
N GLY A 17 -27.02 22.19 -47.97
CA GLY A 17 -27.13 23.16 -46.86
C GLY A 17 -25.79 23.72 -46.37
N LYS A 18 -24.67 23.38 -47.02
CA LYS A 18 -23.32 23.68 -46.54
C LYS A 18 -22.64 24.72 -47.42
N ASN A 19 -23.16 25.94 -47.34
CA ASN A 19 -22.62 27.12 -48.02
C ASN A 19 -21.15 27.38 -47.61
N GLY A 20 -20.41 28.07 -48.47
CA GLY A 20 -19.03 28.47 -48.21
C GLY A 20 -18.57 29.65 -49.05
N PHE A 21 -17.32 30.09 -48.82
CA PHE A 21 -16.74 31.24 -49.50
C PHE A 21 -16.35 30.96 -50.95
N THR A 22 -16.53 31.92 -51.84
CA THR A 22 -15.98 31.94 -53.19
C THR A 22 -15.25 33.25 -53.44
N ARG A 23 -14.18 33.20 -54.24
CA ARG A 23 -13.46 34.40 -54.70
C ARG A 23 -14.20 35.14 -55.82
N GLY A 24 -15.36 34.62 -56.23
CA GLY A 24 -16.08 35.06 -57.42
C GLY A 24 -15.36 34.66 -58.70
N ASN A 25 -15.89 35.14 -59.82
CA ASN A 25 -15.28 35.04 -61.12
C ASN A 25 -15.64 36.28 -61.96
N PRO A 26 -14.71 37.24 -62.12
CA PRO A 26 -14.93 38.44 -62.91
C PRO A 26 -15.28 38.16 -64.38
N GLN A 27 -14.79 37.06 -64.96
CA GLN A 27 -15.07 36.71 -66.35
C GLN A 27 -16.51 36.26 -66.58
N THR A 28 -17.15 35.71 -65.56
CA THR A 28 -18.56 35.25 -65.61
C THR A 28 -19.50 36.17 -64.85
N GLY A 29 -19.02 37.32 -64.37
CA GLY A 29 -19.81 38.26 -63.56
C GLY A 29 -20.24 37.71 -62.20
N THR A 30 -19.60 36.65 -61.70
CA THR A 30 -19.94 36.06 -60.39
C THR A 30 -19.23 36.87 -59.30
N PRO A 31 -19.95 37.51 -58.36
CA PRO A 31 -19.32 38.25 -57.28
C PRO A 31 -18.60 37.31 -56.30
N ALA A 32 -17.61 37.84 -55.58
CA ALA A 32 -17.03 37.16 -54.42
C ALA A 32 -18.04 37.12 -53.28
N THR A 33 -17.81 36.22 -52.31
CA THR A 33 -18.67 36.15 -51.13
C THR A 33 -18.52 37.41 -50.29
N ASP A 34 -19.65 38.07 -50.06
CA ASP A 34 -19.78 39.18 -49.15
C ASP A 34 -19.64 38.67 -47.72
N LEU A 35 -18.97 39.46 -46.90
CA LEU A 35 -18.82 39.23 -45.47
C LEU A 35 -19.67 40.26 -44.76
N ASP A 36 -20.57 39.80 -43.90
CA ASP A 36 -21.46 40.64 -43.10
C ASP A 36 -21.01 40.71 -41.64
N ASP A 37 -21.59 41.67 -40.93
CA ASP A 37 -21.41 41.88 -39.51
C ASP A 37 -21.81 40.63 -38.71
N ASP A 38 -22.94 40.00 -39.02
CA ASP A 38 -23.42 38.81 -38.30
C ASP A 38 -22.38 37.67 -38.30
N TYR A 39 -21.75 37.39 -39.45
CA TYR A 39 -20.69 36.38 -39.52
C TYR A 39 -19.44 36.74 -38.70
N PHE A 40 -19.02 38.01 -38.73
CA PHE A 40 -17.84 38.45 -37.99
C PHE A 40 -18.07 38.58 -36.49
N ASP A 41 -19.25 39.06 -36.09
CA ASP A 41 -19.68 39.14 -34.70
C ASP A 41 -19.76 37.74 -34.10
N MET A 42 -20.33 36.76 -34.83
CA MET A 42 -20.33 35.37 -34.38
C MET A 42 -18.90 34.81 -34.19
N LEU A 43 -17.98 35.05 -35.13
CA LEU A 43 -16.59 34.60 -34.97
C LEU A 43 -15.91 35.28 -33.78
N GLN A 44 -16.17 36.57 -33.59
CA GLN A 44 -15.64 37.31 -32.45
C GLN A 44 -16.13 36.71 -31.14
N GLU A 45 -17.44 36.56 -30.98
CA GLU A 45 -18.05 36.06 -29.75
C GLU A 45 -17.63 34.61 -29.44
N GLU A 46 -17.47 33.74 -30.44
CA GLU A 46 -16.96 32.38 -30.25
C GLU A 46 -15.52 32.38 -29.70
N LEU A 47 -14.64 33.22 -30.25
CA LEU A 47 -13.25 33.33 -29.79
C LEU A 47 -13.15 34.03 -28.42
N CYS A 48 -13.96 35.07 -28.22
CA CYS A 48 -14.07 35.80 -26.96
C CYS A 48 -14.58 34.90 -25.84
N SER A 49 -15.60 34.09 -26.10
CA SER A 49 -16.17 33.13 -25.16
C SER A 49 -15.12 32.14 -24.63
N VAL A 50 -14.19 31.68 -25.49
CA VAL A 50 -13.10 30.78 -25.04
C VAL A 50 -12.16 31.49 -24.07
N VAL A 51 -11.85 32.77 -24.32
CA VAL A 51 -10.98 33.57 -23.43
C VAL A 51 -11.66 33.84 -22.10
N GLU A 52 -12.91 34.23 -22.12
CA GLU A 52 -13.70 34.52 -20.91
C GLU A 52 -13.94 33.26 -20.07
N ALA A 53 -14.19 32.11 -20.72
CA ALA A 53 -14.33 30.82 -20.05
C ALA A 53 -13.06 30.40 -19.28
N SER A 54 -11.88 30.88 -19.69
CA SER A 54 -10.63 30.68 -18.95
C SER A 54 -10.48 31.59 -17.72
N GLY A 55 -11.44 32.51 -17.49
CA GLY A 55 -11.40 33.52 -16.44
C GLY A 55 -10.60 34.78 -16.78
N ALA A 56 -10.06 34.87 -18.00
CA ALA A 56 -9.30 36.03 -18.46
C ALA A 56 -10.20 37.13 -19.04
N SER A 57 -9.84 38.39 -18.83
CA SER A 57 -10.51 39.53 -19.47
C SER A 57 -10.03 39.73 -20.91
N LEU A 58 -10.93 40.21 -21.77
CA LEU A 58 -10.63 40.57 -23.15
C LEU A 58 -9.88 41.90 -23.23
N GLU A 59 -8.71 41.89 -23.87
CA GLU A 59 -7.84 43.07 -23.97
C GLU A 59 -7.51 43.39 -25.44
N LYS A 60 -7.99 44.53 -25.96
CA LYS A 60 -7.82 44.91 -27.38
C LYS A 60 -6.36 44.90 -27.86
N GLY A 61 -5.40 45.22 -26.99
CA GLY A 61 -3.98 45.27 -27.33
C GLY A 61 -3.23 43.94 -27.21
N ARG A 62 -3.90 42.87 -26.76
CA ARG A 62 -3.25 41.59 -26.44
C ARG A 62 -3.56 40.55 -27.51
N HIS A 63 -2.52 40.01 -28.13
CA HIS A 63 -2.61 39.15 -29.34
C HIS A 63 -2.40 37.65 -29.05
N ASP A 64 -2.28 37.25 -27.77
CA ASP A 64 -2.04 35.86 -27.35
C ASP A 64 -3.15 35.32 -26.42
N GLN A 65 -4.30 36.01 -26.33
CA GLN A 65 -5.35 35.69 -25.36
C GLN A 65 -5.93 34.30 -25.55
N LEU A 66 -6.21 33.91 -26.81
CA LEU A 66 -6.73 32.59 -27.14
C LEU A 66 -5.73 31.49 -26.78
N LEU A 67 -4.44 31.70 -27.04
CA LEU A 67 -3.39 30.76 -26.70
C LEU A 67 -3.27 30.61 -25.17
N THR A 68 -3.33 31.72 -24.44
CA THR A 68 -3.32 31.74 -22.97
C THR A 68 -4.54 31.03 -22.40
N ALA A 69 -5.73 31.27 -22.96
CA ALA A 69 -6.96 30.61 -22.56
C ALA A 69 -6.90 29.09 -22.78
N LEU A 70 -6.44 28.64 -23.95
CA LEU A 70 -6.27 27.22 -24.23
C LEU A 70 -5.26 26.55 -23.28
N ARG A 71 -4.20 27.26 -22.87
CA ARG A 71 -3.24 26.75 -21.88
C ARG A 71 -3.82 26.65 -20.47
N ALA A 72 -4.78 27.49 -20.13
CA ALA A 72 -5.48 27.44 -18.86
C ALA A 72 -6.58 26.37 -18.84
N LEU A 73 -7.32 26.23 -19.94
CA LEU A 73 -8.45 25.29 -20.06
C LEU A 73 -8.03 23.84 -20.30
N LEU A 74 -6.81 23.60 -20.78
CA LEU A 74 -6.32 22.26 -21.12
C LEU A 74 -5.17 21.84 -20.20
N LEU A 75 -5.15 20.56 -19.84
CA LEU A 75 -4.06 19.94 -19.08
C LEU A 75 -2.70 20.16 -19.77
N SER A 76 -1.84 20.94 -19.12
CA SER A 76 -0.48 21.20 -19.57
C SER A 76 0.42 19.98 -19.35
N ARG A 77 1.18 19.57 -20.38
CA ARG A 77 2.25 18.56 -20.23
C ARG A 77 3.45 19.05 -19.41
N ASN A 78 3.60 20.37 -19.25
CA ASN A 78 4.68 20.95 -18.45
C ASN A 78 4.34 21.01 -16.95
N ASN A 79 3.05 20.90 -16.58
CA ASN A 79 2.59 20.84 -15.19
C ASN A 79 1.35 19.94 -15.06
N PRO A 80 1.45 18.65 -15.38
CA PRO A 80 0.31 17.74 -15.30
C PRO A 80 -0.24 17.73 -13.87
N PHE A 81 -1.56 17.87 -13.73
CA PHE A 81 -2.29 17.88 -12.44
C PHE A 81 -2.04 19.10 -11.54
N GLY A 82 -1.36 20.13 -12.03
CA GLY A 82 -1.16 21.37 -11.27
C GLY A 82 -2.45 22.17 -11.05
N ASP A 83 -3.39 22.05 -11.99
CA ASP A 83 -4.77 22.51 -11.91
C ASP A 83 -5.52 21.85 -10.74
N ILE A 84 -5.48 20.52 -10.63
CA ILE A 84 -6.10 19.76 -9.53
C ILE A 84 -5.63 20.25 -8.16
N LYS A 85 -4.33 20.55 -8.04
CA LYS A 85 -3.77 21.13 -6.82
C LYS A 85 -4.28 22.55 -6.56
N SER A 86 -4.34 23.38 -7.60
CA SER A 86 -4.74 24.79 -7.50
C SER A 86 -6.22 24.95 -7.18
N ASP A 87 -7.06 24.07 -7.73
CA ASP A 87 -8.51 24.03 -7.51
C ASP A 87 -8.89 23.45 -6.15
N GLY A 88 -7.91 22.94 -5.38
CA GLY A 88 -8.14 22.28 -4.10
C GLY A 88 -8.85 20.92 -4.22
N THR A 89 -8.88 20.32 -5.41
CA THR A 89 -9.63 19.08 -5.70
C THR A 89 -8.78 17.81 -5.59
N VAL A 90 -7.58 17.90 -5.00
CA VAL A 90 -6.65 16.76 -4.82
C VAL A 90 -7.35 15.54 -4.20
N LYS A 91 -8.19 15.74 -3.17
CA LYS A 91 -8.92 14.64 -2.52
C LYS A 91 -9.82 13.91 -3.51
N THR A 92 -10.64 14.63 -4.27
CA THR A 92 -11.54 14.07 -5.27
C THR A 92 -10.77 13.39 -6.41
N ALA A 93 -9.63 13.96 -6.83
CA ALA A 93 -8.78 13.34 -7.83
C ALA A 93 -8.21 11.99 -7.35
N LEU A 94 -7.73 11.93 -6.11
CA LEU A 94 -7.28 10.69 -5.48
C LEU A 94 -8.42 9.66 -5.38
N GLU A 95 -9.62 10.09 -4.96
CA GLU A 95 -10.82 9.24 -4.91
C GLU A 95 -11.18 8.66 -6.29
N ASN A 96 -11.21 9.49 -7.33
CA ASN A 96 -11.49 9.07 -8.71
C ASN A 96 -10.46 8.07 -9.25
N LEU A 97 -9.21 8.16 -8.78
CA LEU A 97 -8.14 7.22 -9.14
C LEU A 97 -8.10 5.97 -8.23
N GLY A 98 -8.97 5.87 -7.23
CA GLY A 98 -8.95 4.80 -6.24
C GLY A 98 -7.75 4.88 -5.28
N LEU A 99 -7.10 6.04 -5.19
CA LEU A 99 -5.94 6.34 -4.34
C LEU A 99 -6.31 7.18 -3.11
N GLY A 100 -7.59 7.17 -2.71
CA GLY A 100 -8.09 7.88 -1.54
C GLY A 100 -7.60 7.29 -0.20
N GLU A 101 -8.40 7.44 0.86
CA GLU A 101 -8.03 7.03 2.23
C GLU A 101 -7.64 5.54 2.34
N GLY A 102 -8.13 4.71 1.41
CA GLY A 102 -7.75 3.31 1.22
C GLY A 102 -6.66 3.06 0.18
N SER A 103 -5.55 3.82 0.22
CA SER A 103 -4.27 3.43 -0.41
C SER A 103 -4.08 1.90 -0.41
N ALA A 104 -3.35 1.35 -1.38
CA ALA A 104 -3.06 -0.08 -1.52
C ALA A 104 -2.70 -0.78 -0.18
N LEU A 105 -2.21 -0.01 0.82
CA LEU A 105 -2.10 -0.42 2.21
C LEU A 105 -2.92 0.51 3.14
N PRO A 106 -3.97 -0.01 3.82
CA PRO A 106 -4.71 0.73 4.85
C PRO A 106 -3.80 1.25 5.97
N VAL A 107 -4.16 2.39 6.57
CA VAL A 107 -3.47 2.94 7.75
C VAL A 107 -3.52 1.92 8.89
N GLY A 108 -2.41 1.75 9.60
CA GLY A 108 -2.32 0.84 10.75
C GLY A 108 -2.03 -0.63 10.42
N VAL A 109 -1.90 -1.03 9.16
CA VAL A 109 -1.48 -2.41 8.82
C VAL A 109 0.02 -2.57 9.10
N PRO A 110 0.44 -3.57 9.91
CA PRO A 110 1.86 -3.87 10.09
C PRO A 110 2.49 -4.45 8.81
N VAL A 111 3.55 -3.81 8.33
CA VAL A 111 4.28 -4.19 7.12
C VAL A 111 5.73 -4.52 7.48
N PRO A 112 6.29 -5.65 7.00
CA PRO A 112 7.71 -5.93 7.12
C PRO A 112 8.56 -4.91 6.35
N TRP A 113 9.55 -4.34 7.02
CA TRP A 113 10.46 -3.32 6.49
C TRP A 113 11.93 -3.75 6.68
N PRO A 114 12.77 -3.70 5.63
CA PRO A 114 14.10 -4.29 5.66
C PRO A 114 15.14 -3.46 6.44
N SER A 115 14.80 -2.24 6.88
CA SER A 115 15.74 -1.35 7.57
C SER A 115 15.30 -1.02 9.00
N ALA A 116 16.26 -0.65 9.84
CA ALA A 116 16.01 -0.13 11.17
C ALA A 116 15.29 1.23 11.14
N THR A 117 15.40 2.00 10.06
CA THR A 117 14.78 3.33 9.95
C THR A 117 13.56 3.25 9.03
N PRO A 118 12.33 3.54 9.52
CA PRO A 118 11.14 3.56 8.69
C PRO A 118 11.19 4.73 7.69
N PRO A 119 10.48 4.63 6.54
CA PRO A 119 10.24 5.77 5.67
C PRO A 119 9.46 6.88 6.40
N THR A 120 9.55 8.11 5.88
CA THR A 120 8.72 9.22 6.34
C THR A 120 7.24 8.86 6.26
N GLY A 121 6.46 9.21 7.30
CA GLY A 121 5.03 8.88 7.39
C GLY A 121 4.73 7.47 7.92
N CYS A 122 5.76 6.71 8.32
CA CYS A 122 5.59 5.39 8.95
C CYS A 122 6.16 5.37 10.38
N LEU A 123 5.52 4.60 11.26
CA LEU A 123 5.93 4.40 12.65
C LEU A 123 6.30 2.94 12.90
N LYS A 124 7.19 2.69 13.87
CA LYS A 124 7.58 1.31 14.26
C LYS A 124 6.55 0.69 15.18
N CYS A 125 6.25 -0.60 15.00
CA CYS A 125 5.50 -1.40 15.97
C CYS A 125 6.40 -1.84 17.13
N ASN A 126 6.82 -0.88 17.96
CA ASN A 126 7.74 -1.08 19.07
C ASN A 126 7.10 -0.78 20.45
N GLY A 127 5.77 -0.78 20.53
CA GLY A 127 5.06 -0.43 21.76
C GLY A 127 4.94 1.08 22.02
N ALA A 128 5.38 1.96 21.12
CA ALA A 128 5.30 3.40 21.33
C ALA A 128 3.85 3.92 21.29
N ALA A 129 3.59 4.96 22.08
CA ALA A 129 2.38 5.77 21.98
C ALA A 129 2.48 6.74 20.78
N PHE A 130 1.35 7.20 20.27
CA PHE A 130 1.26 8.21 19.21
C PHE A 130 0.13 9.21 19.50
N SER A 131 0.16 10.38 18.85
CA SER A 131 -0.88 11.41 18.97
C SER A 131 -2.03 11.12 18.02
N ALA A 132 -3.27 11.13 18.54
CA ALA A 132 -4.47 10.99 17.73
C ALA A 132 -4.77 12.26 16.91
N GLU A 133 -4.27 13.41 17.37
CA GLU A 133 -4.35 14.69 16.65
C GLU A 133 -3.44 14.67 15.42
N GLU A 134 -2.23 14.12 15.56
CA GLU A 134 -1.27 13.98 14.46
C GLU A 134 -1.64 12.84 13.51
N TYR A 135 -2.16 11.73 14.04
CA TYR A 135 -2.48 10.51 13.28
C TYR A 135 -3.92 10.01 13.55
N PRO A 136 -4.96 10.75 13.11
CA PRO A 136 -6.35 10.43 13.41
C PRO A 136 -6.83 9.10 12.80
N GLU A 137 -6.38 8.77 11.59
CA GLU A 137 -6.71 7.49 10.96
C GLU A 137 -6.04 6.30 11.66
N LEU A 138 -4.83 6.50 12.19
CA LEU A 138 -4.15 5.49 12.98
C LEU A 138 -4.84 5.26 14.33
N ALA A 139 -5.41 6.31 14.94
CA ALA A 139 -6.21 6.21 16.16
C ALA A 139 -7.49 5.39 15.96
N LYS A 140 -8.09 5.43 14.76
CA LYS A 140 -9.22 4.54 14.43
C LYS A 140 -8.79 3.07 14.40
N ALA A 141 -7.61 2.77 13.87
CA ALA A 141 -7.06 1.41 13.82
C ALA A 141 -6.56 0.92 15.20
N TYR A 142 -5.97 1.81 16.00
CA TYR A 142 -5.44 1.53 17.34
C TYR A 142 -6.01 2.52 18.37
N PRO A 143 -7.24 2.28 18.89
CA PRO A 143 -7.95 3.22 19.78
C PRO A 143 -7.25 3.51 21.12
N ALA A 144 -6.28 2.67 21.50
CA ALA A 144 -5.45 2.90 22.68
C ALA A 144 -4.33 3.94 22.46
N ASN A 145 -4.22 4.52 21.25
CA ASN A 145 -3.17 5.45 20.85
C ASN A 145 -1.76 4.89 21.09
N LYS A 146 -1.61 3.58 20.95
CA LYS A 146 -0.38 2.84 21.20
C LYS A 146 -0.26 1.70 20.20
N LEU A 147 0.92 1.59 19.59
CA LEU A 147 1.23 0.51 18.68
C LEU A 147 1.55 -0.78 19.45
N PRO A 148 1.27 -1.96 18.88
CA PRO A 148 1.77 -3.21 19.44
C PRO A 148 3.31 -3.23 19.43
N ASP A 149 3.90 -3.97 20.36
CA ASP A 149 5.32 -4.31 20.30
C ASP A 149 5.46 -5.65 19.57
N LEU A 150 5.85 -5.59 18.29
CA LEU A 150 5.96 -6.77 17.42
C LEU A 150 7.42 -7.23 17.25
N ARG A 151 8.35 -6.70 18.04
CA ARG A 151 9.76 -7.07 17.97
C ARG A 151 9.93 -8.51 18.45
N GLY A 152 10.31 -9.40 17.53
CA GLY A 152 10.50 -10.83 17.83
C GLY A 152 9.21 -11.65 17.86
N GLU A 153 8.07 -11.05 17.49
CA GLU A 153 6.76 -11.71 17.52
C GLU A 153 6.35 -12.24 16.15
N PHE A 154 5.57 -13.33 16.16
CA PHE A 154 4.89 -13.83 14.96
C PHE A 154 3.45 -13.35 14.93
N ILE A 155 3.03 -12.75 13.81
CA ILE A 155 1.64 -12.38 13.59
C ILE A 155 0.87 -13.61 13.09
N ARG A 156 -0.34 -13.81 13.60
CA ARG A 156 -1.26 -14.87 13.16
C ARG A 156 -2.66 -14.30 12.90
N GLY A 157 -3.47 -15.04 12.14
CA GLY A 157 -4.89 -14.73 11.96
C GLY A 157 -5.68 -14.85 13.27
N TRP A 158 -6.57 -13.89 13.50
CA TRP A 158 -7.54 -13.97 14.58
C TRP A 158 -8.60 -15.04 14.27
N ASP A 159 -9.09 -15.75 15.29
CA ASP A 159 -10.05 -16.85 15.12
C ASP A 159 -11.43 -16.36 14.65
N ASP A 160 -11.83 -15.16 15.11
CA ASP A 160 -13.09 -14.51 14.76
C ASP A 160 -14.32 -15.45 14.82
N GLY A 161 -14.37 -16.30 15.85
CA GLY A 161 -15.48 -17.22 16.09
C GLY A 161 -15.45 -18.52 15.27
N ARG A 162 -14.39 -18.80 14.50
CA ARG A 162 -14.25 -20.08 13.76
C ARG A 162 -14.16 -21.30 14.68
N GLY A 163 -13.68 -21.15 15.91
CA GLY A 163 -13.58 -22.25 16.88
C GLY A 163 -12.22 -22.92 16.95
N ALA A 164 -11.21 -22.46 16.20
CA ALA A 164 -9.86 -23.01 16.28
C ALA A 164 -9.09 -22.47 17.49
N ASP A 165 -9.49 -21.31 18.01
CA ASP A 165 -8.79 -20.60 19.07
C ASP A 165 -9.69 -19.53 19.74
N SER A 166 -10.82 -19.97 20.27
CA SER A 166 -11.91 -19.10 20.73
C SER A 166 -11.59 -18.23 21.96
N GLY A 167 -10.50 -18.52 22.66
CA GLY A 167 -10.07 -17.76 23.85
C GLY A 167 -9.17 -16.55 23.55
N ARG A 168 -8.81 -16.31 22.29
CA ARG A 168 -7.79 -15.30 21.93
C ARG A 168 -8.41 -14.01 21.36
N GLY A 169 -8.09 -12.89 21.99
CA GLY A 169 -8.49 -11.55 21.53
C GLY A 169 -7.52 -10.95 20.50
N LEU A 170 -8.00 -9.97 19.72
CA LEU A 170 -7.14 -9.16 18.84
C LEU A 170 -6.02 -8.48 19.64
N LEU A 171 -4.83 -8.43 19.03
CA LEU A 171 -3.62 -7.82 19.61
C LEU A 171 -3.15 -8.42 20.95
N SER A 172 -3.69 -9.55 21.38
CA SER A 172 -3.26 -10.22 22.61
C SER A 172 -1.95 -10.98 22.41
N PHE A 173 -1.07 -10.89 23.40
CA PHE A 173 0.18 -11.65 23.44
C PHE A 173 -0.08 -13.09 23.90
N GLN A 174 0.63 -14.03 23.31
CA GLN A 174 0.67 -15.41 23.79
C GLN A 174 2.10 -15.92 23.80
N LYS A 175 2.48 -16.60 24.88
CA LYS A 175 3.75 -17.31 24.97
C LYS A 175 3.80 -18.47 23.98
N ALA A 176 5.00 -18.82 23.54
CA ALA A 176 5.24 -20.05 22.79
C ALA A 176 4.75 -21.28 23.55
N THR A 177 4.18 -22.24 22.83
CA THR A 177 3.86 -23.56 23.37
C THR A 177 5.13 -24.30 23.75
N LEU A 178 5.18 -24.81 24.97
CA LEU A 178 6.22 -25.73 25.39
C LEU A 178 5.99 -27.08 24.72
N VAL A 179 6.99 -27.58 23.99
CA VAL A 179 6.95 -28.94 23.45
C VAL A 179 7.85 -29.81 24.31
N GLU A 180 7.23 -30.80 24.95
CA GLU A 180 7.95 -31.83 25.70
C GLU A 180 8.10 -33.06 24.80
N SER A 181 9.33 -33.57 24.70
CA SER A 181 9.59 -34.81 23.97
C SER A 181 10.56 -35.65 24.80
N PHE A 182 10.14 -36.89 25.05
CA PHE A 182 10.95 -37.92 25.67
C PHE A 182 11.06 -39.12 24.72
N GLY A 183 12.24 -39.68 24.61
CA GLY A 183 12.51 -40.99 24.04
C GLY A 183 12.82 -42.00 25.14
N LEU A 184 12.83 -43.28 24.79
CA LEU A 184 13.32 -44.36 25.66
C LEU A 184 14.56 -44.97 25.03
N VAL A 185 15.64 -45.07 25.79
CA VAL A 185 16.84 -45.82 25.39
C VAL A 185 16.95 -47.06 26.25
N ARG A 186 17.06 -48.22 25.61
CA ARG A 186 17.33 -49.49 26.29
C ARG A 186 18.83 -49.63 26.53
N SER A 187 19.20 -49.85 27.78
CA SER A 187 20.55 -50.26 28.15
C SER A 187 20.87 -51.63 27.52
N PRO A 188 21.90 -51.73 26.66
CA PRO A 188 22.27 -53.01 26.05
C PRO A 188 22.85 -53.97 27.09
N THR A 189 23.36 -53.45 28.20
CA THR A 189 24.03 -54.23 29.26
C THR A 189 23.06 -54.70 30.34
N THR A 190 22.12 -53.85 30.78
CA THR A 190 21.20 -54.17 31.89
C THR A 190 19.78 -54.48 31.43
N GLY A 191 19.44 -54.22 30.17
CA GLY A 191 18.08 -54.37 29.64
C GLY A 191 17.07 -53.32 30.12
N SER A 192 17.46 -52.45 31.04
CA SER A 192 16.66 -51.35 31.59
C SER A 192 16.39 -50.26 30.56
N TYR A 193 15.28 -49.53 30.69
CA TYR A 193 14.98 -48.35 29.87
C TYR A 193 15.28 -47.05 30.64
N ARG A 194 15.83 -46.06 29.95
CA ARG A 194 16.05 -44.69 30.46
C ARG A 194 15.20 -43.72 29.65
N LEU A 195 14.57 -42.72 30.30
CA LEU A 195 14.04 -41.58 29.56
C LEU A 195 15.21 -40.74 29.06
N VAL A 196 15.16 -40.39 27.79
CA VAL A 196 16.14 -39.52 27.13
C VAL A 196 15.43 -38.35 26.47
N THR A 197 16.08 -37.20 26.35
CA THR A 197 15.64 -36.12 25.46
C THR A 197 16.50 -36.11 24.19
N ARG A 198 16.46 -35.08 23.33
CA ARG A 198 17.37 -35.00 22.16
C ARG A 198 18.84 -35.00 22.61
N PRO A 199 19.79 -35.50 21.79
CA PRO A 199 21.21 -35.42 22.13
C PRO A 199 21.65 -33.95 22.09
N THR A 200 22.52 -33.55 23.01
CA THR A 200 23.08 -32.20 23.04
C THR A 200 24.59 -32.30 23.14
N GLU A 201 25.32 -31.63 22.26
CA GLU A 201 26.79 -31.48 22.39
C GLU A 201 27.18 -30.31 23.33
N THR A 202 26.23 -29.68 24.02
CA THR A 202 26.51 -28.45 24.79
C THR A 202 25.59 -28.25 25.99
N VAL A 203 25.35 -29.28 26.82
CA VAL A 203 24.75 -29.06 28.15
C VAL A 203 25.87 -28.68 29.13
N SER A 204 25.87 -27.44 29.62
CA SER A 204 26.42 -27.17 30.95
C SER A 204 25.38 -27.60 31.98
N ASP A 205 25.76 -28.33 33.03
CA ASP A 205 24.92 -28.80 34.15
C ASP A 205 24.33 -27.67 35.02
N ASN A 206 23.78 -26.64 34.39
CA ASN A 206 22.95 -25.66 35.05
C ASN A 206 21.49 -26.05 34.78
N THR A 207 20.81 -26.52 35.82
CA THR A 207 19.40 -26.94 35.89
C THR A 207 18.39 -25.86 35.45
N SER A 208 18.85 -24.74 34.88
CA SER A 208 18.04 -23.59 34.51
C SER A 208 17.45 -23.65 33.10
N ASN A 209 18.09 -24.25 32.08
CA ASN A 209 17.53 -24.36 30.72
C ASN A 209 18.36 -25.31 29.83
N TYR A 210 17.76 -26.39 29.32
CA TYR A 210 18.33 -27.19 28.23
C TYR A 210 18.10 -26.43 26.91
N MET A 211 19.07 -25.62 26.48
CA MET A 211 19.00 -24.94 25.17
C MET A 211 19.62 -25.85 24.12
N THR A 212 18.82 -26.30 23.15
CA THR A 212 19.34 -26.90 21.90
C THR A 212 19.76 -25.77 20.96
N THR A 213 20.87 -25.93 20.23
CA THR A 213 21.28 -24.98 19.19
C THR A 213 20.19 -24.83 18.12
N ASP A 214 19.87 -23.59 17.76
CA ASP A 214 18.92 -23.31 16.69
C ASP A 214 19.55 -23.70 15.35
N TYR A 215 18.97 -24.69 14.67
CA TYR A 215 19.46 -25.36 13.45
C TYR A 215 20.46 -26.49 13.74
N ASP A 216 19.92 -27.71 13.85
CA ASP A 216 20.75 -28.91 13.77
C ASP A 216 20.96 -29.22 12.28
N SER A 217 22.23 -29.23 11.85
CA SER A 217 22.68 -30.17 10.81
C SER A 217 21.96 -31.50 11.07
N ARG A 218 21.44 -32.15 10.03
CA ARG A 218 20.86 -33.48 10.20
C ARG A 218 21.95 -34.40 10.76
N GLU A 219 21.99 -34.50 12.09
CA GLU A 219 22.94 -35.33 12.80
C GLU A 219 22.70 -36.76 12.32
N GLY A 220 23.76 -37.37 11.80
CA GLY A 220 23.74 -38.77 11.42
C GLY A 220 23.26 -39.55 12.65
N LEU A 221 22.13 -40.24 12.53
CA LEU A 221 21.44 -41.00 13.58
C LEU A 221 22.21 -42.23 14.08
N TYR A 222 23.55 -42.21 14.02
CA TYR A 222 24.45 -43.29 14.41
C TYR A 222 25.71 -42.71 15.06
N SER A 223 25.58 -42.24 16.31
CA SER A 223 26.71 -42.19 17.24
C SER A 223 26.39 -43.10 18.43
N PRO A 224 27.10 -44.22 18.63
CA PRO A 224 26.86 -45.13 19.74
C PRO A 224 27.26 -44.57 21.11
N ALA A 225 27.76 -43.32 21.21
CA ALA A 225 28.58 -42.91 22.34
C ALA A 225 28.37 -41.49 22.91
N THR A 226 27.42 -40.67 22.43
CA THR A 226 27.24 -39.31 22.98
C THR A 226 25.98 -39.17 23.83
N ALA A 227 26.21 -38.68 25.06
CA ALA A 227 25.30 -38.70 26.20
C ALA A 227 23.96 -37.99 25.91
N TYR A 228 22.91 -38.78 25.84
CA TYR A 228 21.57 -38.26 26.04
C TYR A 228 21.40 -37.79 27.49
N PRO A 229 20.93 -36.56 27.74
CA PRO A 229 20.44 -36.19 29.07
C PRO A 229 19.38 -37.22 29.45
N SER A 230 19.59 -37.92 30.56
CA SER A 230 18.74 -39.03 30.94
C SER A 230 18.43 -39.04 32.42
N ILE A 231 17.17 -39.32 32.73
CA ILE A 231 16.69 -39.52 34.09
C ILE A 231 16.36 -41.00 34.23
N GLU A 232 16.90 -41.60 35.28
CA GLU A 232 16.55 -42.96 35.68
C GLU A 232 15.15 -42.92 36.30
N LEU A 233 14.25 -43.77 35.81
CA LEU A 233 12.93 -43.90 36.41
C LEU A 233 13.03 -44.76 37.67
N PRO A 234 12.84 -44.21 38.89
CA PRO A 234 12.68 -45.03 40.06
C PRO A 234 11.34 -45.80 39.97
N PRO A 235 11.19 -46.95 40.66
CA PRO A 235 9.93 -47.71 40.73
C PRO A 235 8.73 -46.90 41.25
N THR A 236 8.97 -45.73 41.82
CA THR A 236 7.97 -44.77 42.31
C THR A 236 7.40 -43.86 41.22
N GLY A 237 7.93 -43.89 39.98
CA GLY A 237 7.41 -43.14 38.84
C GLY A 237 7.74 -41.64 38.81
N ALA A 238 8.63 -41.17 39.69
CA ALA A 238 9.03 -39.76 39.74
C ALA A 238 10.17 -39.45 38.76
N GLY A 239 9.95 -38.53 37.82
CA GLY A 239 10.98 -38.02 36.90
C GLY A 239 10.77 -36.53 36.59
N ALA A 240 11.84 -35.81 36.25
CA ALA A 240 11.77 -34.42 35.79
C ALA A 240 11.65 -34.36 34.26
N GLY A 241 10.68 -33.59 33.74
CA GLY A 241 10.54 -33.37 32.31
C GLY A 241 11.57 -32.37 31.79
N ALA A 242 12.04 -32.55 30.56
CA ALA A 242 12.73 -31.50 29.82
C ALA A 242 11.91 -31.15 28.58
N GLY A 243 11.55 -29.88 28.46
CA GLY A 243 10.86 -29.32 27.30
C GLY A 243 11.77 -28.34 26.58
N PHE A 244 11.54 -28.16 25.29
CA PHE A 244 12.19 -27.14 24.49
C PHE A 244 11.16 -26.22 23.86
N ARG A 245 11.56 -24.98 23.62
CA ARG A 245 10.77 -24.01 22.85
C ARG A 245 11.30 -24.05 21.42
N VAL A 246 10.41 -24.26 20.47
CA VAL A 246 10.76 -24.20 19.04
C VAL A 246 10.44 -22.82 18.51
N ARG A 247 11.34 -22.26 17.70
CA ARG A 247 11.05 -21.09 16.86
C ARG A 247 11.02 -21.51 15.39
N PRO A 248 10.05 -21.03 14.59
CA PRO A 248 10.10 -21.19 13.14
C PRO A 248 11.39 -20.56 12.57
N ARG A 249 11.92 -21.13 11.48
CA ARG A 249 12.95 -20.46 10.67
C ARG A 249 12.37 -19.14 10.15
N ASN A 250 13.07 -18.04 10.40
CA ASN A 250 12.61 -16.71 10.04
C ASN A 250 13.78 -15.79 9.68
N ILE A 251 13.48 -14.69 9.00
CA ILE A 251 14.39 -13.57 8.75
C ILE A 251 13.78 -12.35 9.45
N ALA A 252 14.58 -11.63 10.23
CA ALA A 252 14.11 -10.47 10.98
C ALA A 252 13.94 -9.26 10.07
N PHE A 253 12.70 -8.78 10.00
CA PHE A 253 12.34 -7.47 9.44
C PHE A 253 11.81 -6.59 10.56
N ASN A 254 11.91 -5.28 10.42
CA ASN A 254 11.20 -4.36 11.29
C ASN A 254 9.71 -4.36 10.93
N TYR A 255 8.80 -4.26 11.90
CA TYR A 255 7.39 -4.03 11.62
C TYR A 255 7.08 -2.54 11.70
N ILE A 256 6.51 -1.99 10.64
CA ILE A 256 6.11 -0.59 10.56
C ILE A 256 4.63 -0.47 10.19
N VAL A 257 3.99 0.64 10.57
CA VAL A 257 2.65 1.01 10.10
C VAL A 257 2.72 2.33 9.36
N ARG A 258 1.93 2.47 8.31
CA ARG A 258 1.61 3.78 7.74
C ARG A 258 0.80 4.56 8.77
N ALA A 259 1.20 5.80 9.04
CA ALA A 259 0.57 6.64 10.06
C ALA A 259 -0.39 7.70 9.47
N ALA A 260 -0.26 8.02 8.18
CA ALA A 260 -1.10 8.95 7.43
C ALA A 260 -1.32 8.51 5.97
#